data_AF-A0A7V9SYT5-F1
#
_entry.id   AF-A0A7V9SYT5-F1
#
_cell.length_a   1.000
_cell.length_b   1.000
_cell.length_c   1.000
_cell.angle_alpha   90.00
_cell.angle_beta   90.00
_cell.angle_gamma   90.00
#
_symmetry.space_group_name_H-M   'P 1'
#
loop_
_entity.id
_entity.type
_entity.pdbx_description
1 polymer ?
#
loop_
_entity_poly.entity_id
_entity_poly.type
_entity_poly.pdbx_seq_one_letter_code
_entity_poly.pdbx_strand_id
1 'polypeptide(L)' 'MKKVKTNEDDEMKSEYRFDYSKARPNRFAEEYNRTQRAVVLDSDIADKFPSSESVNEALRFLVRITEKHQTELTHK' A
#
# COMPACT_ATOMS: atom_id res chain seq x y z
N MET A 1 20.92 -29.30 27.75
CA MET A 1 19.86 -28.41 27.21
C MET A 1 18.74 -28.33 28.24
N LYS A 2 18.40 -27.13 28.74
CA LYS A 2 17.31 -26.94 29.73
C LYS A 2 15.98 -27.24 29.04
N LYS A 3 15.19 -28.19 29.56
CA LYS A 3 13.79 -28.40 29.12
C LYS A 3 12.98 -27.16 29.50
N VAL A 4 12.48 -26.44 28.50
CA VAL A 4 11.45 -25.41 28.71
C VAL A 4 10.21 -26.17 29.20
N LYS A 5 9.71 -25.81 30.38
CA LYS A 5 8.42 -26.29 30.86
C LYS A 5 7.36 -25.49 30.11
N THR A 6 6.75 -26.08 29.10
CA THR A 6 5.55 -25.52 28.47
C THR A 6 4.44 -25.61 29.52
N ASN A 7 3.97 -24.46 30.01
CA ASN A 7 2.79 -24.41 30.87
C ASN A 7 1.58 -24.80 30.01
N GLU A 8 0.79 -25.76 30.46
CA GLU A 8 -0.43 -26.22 29.77
C GLU A 8 -1.44 -25.06 29.56
N ASP A 9 -1.35 -24.01 30.39
CA ASP A 9 -2.15 -22.78 30.30
C ASP A 9 -1.77 -21.86 29.12
N ASP A 10 -0.60 -22.07 28.49
CA ASP A 10 -0.10 -21.26 27.36
C ASP A 10 -0.50 -21.87 25.99
N GLU A 11 -1.22 -23.00 26.00
CA GLU A 11 -1.73 -23.63 24.79
C GLU A 11 -3.04 -22.99 24.32
N MET A 12 -3.16 -22.74 23.00
CA MET A 12 -4.43 -22.29 22.42
C MET A 12 -5.50 -23.35 22.63
N LYS A 13 -6.66 -22.94 23.15
CA LYS A 13 -7.82 -23.82 23.30
C LYS A 13 -8.19 -24.46 21.97
N SER A 14 -8.72 -25.68 22.03
CA SER A 14 -9.11 -26.47 20.85
C SER A 14 -10.09 -25.74 19.91
N GLU A 15 -10.93 -24.86 20.45
CA GLU A 15 -11.88 -24.04 19.70
C GLU A 15 -11.23 -23.04 18.73
N TYR A 16 -9.96 -22.68 18.94
CA TYR A 16 -9.21 -21.77 18.07
C TYR A 16 -8.43 -22.50 16.97
N ARG A 17 -8.59 -23.82 16.83
CA ARG A 17 -8.02 -24.59 15.71
C ARG A 17 -8.91 -24.44 14.46
N PHE A 18 -8.76 -23.32 13.76
CA PHE A 18 -9.52 -23.04 12.55
C PHE A 18 -9.00 -23.81 11.33
N ASP A 19 -9.92 -24.41 10.57
CA ASP A 19 -9.65 -25.02 9.27
C ASP A 19 -9.74 -23.97 8.17
N TYR A 20 -8.61 -23.34 7.86
CA TYR A 20 -8.54 -22.26 6.87
C TYR A 20 -8.82 -22.73 5.43
N SER A 21 -8.87 -24.04 5.15
CA SER A 21 -9.30 -24.55 3.84
C SER A 21 -10.79 -24.26 3.56
N LYS A 22 -11.58 -24.08 4.63
CA LYS A 22 -13.00 -23.70 4.58
C LYS A 22 -13.21 -22.19 4.73
N ALA A 23 -12.14 -21.41 4.85
CA ALA A 23 -12.25 -19.97 4.97
C ALA A 23 -12.82 -19.37 3.68
N ARG A 24 -13.72 -18.40 3.83
CA ARG A 24 -14.23 -17.63 2.69
C ARG A 24 -13.25 -16.51 2.36
N PRO A 25 -13.07 -16.17 1.07
CA PRO A 25 -12.34 -14.98 0.68
C PRO A 25 -12.90 -13.74 1.39
N ASN A 26 -12.02 -12.83 1.79
CA ASN A 26 -12.43 -11.59 2.45
C ASN A 26 -13.31 -10.76 1.49
N ARG A 27 -14.55 -10.47 1.90
CA ARG A 27 -15.53 -9.68 1.13
C ARG A 27 -15.05 -8.27 0.77
N PHE A 28 -14.05 -7.74 1.49
CA PHE A 28 -13.47 -6.42 1.26
C PHE A 28 -12.13 -6.46 0.50
N ALA A 29 -11.65 -7.65 0.11
CA ALA A 29 -10.37 -7.77 -0.59
C ALA A 29 -10.33 -7.00 -1.92
N GLU A 30 -11.47 -6.94 -2.63
CA GLU A 30 -11.55 -6.21 -3.90
C GLU A 30 -11.52 -4.68 -3.72
N GLU A 31 -12.19 -4.15 -2.69
CA GLU A 31 -12.26 -2.71 -2.42
C GLU A 31 -10.90 -2.14 -2.00
N TYR A 32 -10.13 -2.94 -1.26
CA TYR A 32 -8.78 -2.59 -0.82
C TYR A 32 -7.85 -2.32 -2.01
N ASN A 33 -7.91 -3.17 -3.04
CA ASN A 33 -7.08 -3.03 -4.24
C ASN A 33 -7.46 -1.81 -5.10
N ARG A 34 -8.71 -1.34 -5.06
CA ARG A 34 -9.14 -0.18 -5.85
C ARG A 34 -8.70 1.15 -5.24
N THR A 35 -8.63 1.21 -3.91
CA THR A 35 -8.36 2.47 -3.19
C THR A 35 -6.89 2.63 -2.85
N GLN A 36 -6.16 1.53 -2.64
CA GLN A 36 -4.76 1.56 -2.21
C GLN A 36 -3.82 1.20 -3.37
N ARG A 37 -3.65 2.14 -4.32
CA ARG A 37 -2.59 2.01 -5.32
C ARG A 37 -1.27 2.45 -4.69
N ALA A 38 -0.52 1.49 -4.14
CA ALA A 38 0.83 1.74 -3.66
C ALA A 38 1.76 1.93 -4.86
N VAL A 39 2.56 3.00 -4.83
CA VAL A 39 3.60 3.28 -5.84
C VAL A 39 4.93 3.31 -5.09
N VAL A 40 5.89 2.52 -5.57
CA VAL A 40 7.25 2.52 -5.03
C VAL A 40 8.05 3.58 -5.77
N LEU A 41 8.72 4.45 -5.01
CA LEU A 41 9.66 5.43 -5.54
C LEU A 41 11.07 4.86 -5.41
N ASP A 42 11.95 5.25 -6.34
CA ASP A 42 13.38 4.99 -6.20
C ASP A 42 13.95 5.78 -5.00
N SER A 43 15.03 5.28 -4.40
CA SER A 43 15.57 5.80 -3.15
C SER A 43 15.97 7.27 -3.23
N ASP A 44 16.56 7.68 -4.36
CA ASP A 44 17.00 9.06 -4.61
C ASP A 44 15.82 10.05 -4.70
N ILE A 45 14.67 9.60 -5.18
CA ILE A 45 13.44 10.37 -5.24
C ILE A 45 12.76 10.40 -3.87
N ALA A 46 12.70 9.26 -3.18
CA ALA A 46 12.14 9.19 -1.83
C ALA A 46 12.89 10.10 -0.84
N ASP A 47 14.21 10.20 -0.96
CA ASP A 47 15.04 11.09 -0.13
C ASP A 47 14.71 12.58 -0.34
N LYS A 48 14.29 12.96 -1.56
CA LYS A 48 13.93 14.34 -1.91
C LYS A 48 12.47 14.68 -1.56
N PHE A 49 11.60 13.68 -1.55
CA PHE A 49 10.16 13.84 -1.36
C PHE A 49 9.67 13.05 -0.14
N PRO A 50 9.69 13.65 1.07
CA PRO A 50 9.37 12.95 2.32
C PRO A 50 7.89 12.61 2.47
N SER A 51 7.00 13.13 1.61
CA SER A 51 5.56 12.85 1.68
C SER A 51 4.94 12.68 0.30
N SER A 52 3.87 11.87 0.23
CA SER A 52 3.07 11.71 -0.99
C SER A 52 2.45 13.02 -1.48
N GLU A 53 2.18 13.96 -0.58
CA GLU A 53 1.66 15.29 -0.94
C GLU A 53 2.69 16.07 -1.77
N SER A 54 3.96 16.09 -1.33
CA SER A 54 5.04 16.79 -2.05
C SER A 54 5.29 16.24 -3.46
N VAL A 55 5.24 14.91 -3.63
CA VAL A 55 5.33 14.25 -4.95
C VAL A 55 4.16 14.65 -5.84
N ASN A 56 2.94 14.57 -5.31
CA ASN A 56 1.73 14.85 -6.07
C ASN A 56 1.66 16.32 -6.51
N GLU A 57 2.10 17.26 -5.67
CA GLU A 57 2.17 18.67 -6.02
C GLU A 57 3.14 18.92 -7.18
N ALA A 58 4.36 18.35 -7.12
CA ALA A 58 5.35 18.47 -8.18
C ALA A 58 4.85 17.88 -9.51
N LEU A 59 4.23 16.70 -9.48
CA LEU A 59 3.66 16.07 -10.67
C LEU A 59 2.50 16.90 -11.25
N ARG A 60 1.61 17.45 -10.40
CA ARG A 60 0.53 18.34 -10.85
C ARG A 60 1.06 19.63 -11.47
N PHE A 61 2.13 20.19 -10.92
CA PHE A 61 2.79 21.35 -11.48
C PHE A 61 3.33 21.08 -12.89
N LEU A 62 4.00 19.93 -13.08
CA LEU A 62 4.47 19.50 -14.39
C LEU A 62 3.32 19.31 -15.38
N VAL A 63 2.23 18.65 -14.99
CA VAL A 63 1.04 18.48 -15.82
C VAL A 63 0.51 19.85 -16.29
N ARG A 64 0.37 20.82 -15.38
CA ARG A 64 -0.10 22.18 -15.73
C ARG A 64 0.81 22.89 -16.72
N ILE A 65 2.14 22.72 -16.61
CA ILE A 65 3.08 23.30 -17.56
C ILE A 65 2.89 22.66 -18.94
N THR A 66 2.81 21.33 -18.99
CA THR A 66 2.67 20.60 -20.26
C THR A 66 1.34 20.91 -20.96
N GLU A 67 0.24 21.02 -20.21
CA GLU A 67 -1.07 21.39 -20.76
C GLU A 67 -1.05 22.79 -21.37
N LYS A 68 -0.44 23.79 -20.69
CA LYS A 68 -0.34 25.16 -21.21
C LYS A 68 0.39 25.23 -22.54
N HIS A 69 1.50 24.51 -22.69
CA HIS A 69 2.27 24.50 -23.93
C HIS A 69 1.58 23.74 -25.06
N GLN A 70 0.74 22.74 -24.77
CA GLN A 70 -0.08 22.09 -25.80
C GLN A 70 -1.11 23.05 -26.40
N THR A 71 -1.77 23.87 -25.58
CA THR A 71 -2.76 24.85 -26.06
C THR A 71 -2.14 25.90 -26.98
N GLU A 72 -0.90 26.32 -26.68
CA GLU A 72 -0.12 27.26 -27.51
C GLU A 72 0.29 26.67 -28.87
N LEU A 73 0.54 25.36 -28.94
CA LEU A 73 0.87 24.65 -30.18
C LEU A 73 -0.38 24.38 -31.05
N THR A 74 -1.56 24.26 -30.44
CA THR A 74 -2.82 24.05 -31.16
C THR A 74 -3.53 25.32 -31.64
N HIS A 75 -3.04 26.51 -31.24
CA HIS A 75 -3.60 27.81 -31.63
C HIS A 75 -2.69 28.61 -32.56
N LYS A 76 -1.73 27.95 -33.23
CA LYS A 76 -0.89 28.51 -34.28
C LYS A 76 -1.10 27.73 -35.59
#